data_AF-A0A318EM02-F1
#
_entry.id   AF-A0A318EM02-F1
#
_cell.length_a   1.000
_cell.length_b   1.000
_cell.length_c   1.000
_cell.angle_alpha   90.00
_cell.angle_beta   90.00
_cell.angle_gamma   90.00
#
_symmetry.space_group_name_H-M   'P 1'
#
loop_
_entity.id
_entity.type
_entity.pdbx_description
1 polymer ?
#
loop_
_entity_poly.entity_id
_entity_poly.type
_entity_poly.pdbx_seq_one_letter_code
_entity_poly.pdbx_strand_id
1 'polypeptide(L)'
;MVFTMKRCNKCNVEILEEISVCPLCQHGLETISDAKHKKMYPKIEFDNQKFVLLLRIFIFISIILVLGLVIINAATYNGLWWSLICVGVISYFWVTVRYSIQNNTNYAAKILVQTIGGMGLCLLTDVVMGYQGWSINYVIPAIILVGYFAILMLMIVNFMSWQSYILFQFTLVIFSMILMGLHFLNIITKPILSYVTAGITLAIFIGTIVFGDKKAKTELIRRFHI
;
A
#
# COMPACT_ATOMS: atom_id res chain seq x y z
N MET A 1 -27.79 15.48 16.74
CA MET A 1 -27.83 14.49 17.84
C MET A 1 -27.37 15.19 19.09
N VAL A 2 -28.20 15.18 20.12
CA VAL A 2 -28.12 16.06 21.29
C VAL A 2 -28.09 15.19 22.54
N PHE A 3 -27.25 15.51 23.53
CA PHE A 3 -27.03 14.65 24.69
C PHE A 3 -27.43 15.35 25.99
N THR A 4 -27.90 14.54 26.94
CA THR A 4 -28.22 14.91 28.32
C THR A 4 -27.01 14.69 29.22
N MET A 5 -26.77 15.60 30.15
CA MET A 5 -25.63 15.53 31.07
C MET A 5 -25.94 14.55 32.21
N LYS A 6 -25.07 13.57 32.43
CA LYS A 6 -25.23 12.56 33.48
C LYS A 6 -24.10 12.63 34.51
N ARG A 7 -24.36 12.31 35.77
CA ARG A 7 -23.34 12.25 36.84
C ARG A 7 -23.38 10.92 37.56
N CYS A 8 -22.21 10.51 37.99
CA CYS A 8 -22.06 9.35 38.85
C CYS A 8 -22.11 9.79 40.32
N ASN A 9 -23.04 9.25 41.11
CA ASN A 9 -23.12 9.55 42.54
C ASN A 9 -21.95 9.01 43.36
N LYS A 10 -21.26 7.96 42.87
CA LYS A 10 -20.12 7.35 43.58
C LYS A 10 -18.80 8.08 43.33
N CYS A 11 -18.52 8.44 42.08
CA CYS A 11 -17.27 9.12 41.69
C CYS A 11 -17.40 10.64 41.62
N ASN A 12 -18.62 11.16 41.68
CA ASN A 12 -18.93 12.58 41.52
C ASN A 12 -18.45 13.19 40.19
N VAL A 13 -18.29 12.35 39.16
CA VAL A 13 -17.83 12.75 37.83
C VAL A 13 -19.02 12.99 36.92
N GLU A 14 -18.95 14.06 36.13
CA GLU A 14 -19.92 14.44 35.11
C GLU A 14 -19.49 13.90 33.74
N ILE A 15 -20.42 13.26 33.05
CA ILE A 15 -20.20 12.59 31.77
C ILE A 15 -21.16 13.17 30.73
N LEU A 16 -20.59 13.59 29.60
CA LEU A 16 -21.28 14.25 28.49
C LEU A 16 -21.64 13.29 27.34
N GLU A 17 -21.44 11.99 27.54
CA GLU A 17 -21.66 10.94 26.55
C GLU A 17 -22.92 10.10 26.83
N GLU A 18 -23.46 9.45 25.78
CA GLU A 18 -24.66 8.61 25.84
C GLU A 18 -24.39 7.21 26.41
N ILE A 19 -23.67 7.15 27.53
CA ILE A 19 -23.41 5.91 28.26
C ILE A 19 -24.34 5.79 29.47
N SER A 20 -24.69 4.56 29.84
CA SER A 20 -25.56 4.24 30.99
C SER A 20 -24.78 3.93 32.27
N VAL A 21 -23.48 3.65 32.12
CA VAL A 21 -22.60 3.15 33.18
C VAL A 21 -21.34 4.01 33.23
N CYS A 22 -20.88 4.35 34.43
CA CYS A 22 -19.64 5.09 34.62
C CYS A 22 -18.41 4.22 34.24
N PRO A 23 -17.52 4.65 33.34
CA PRO A 23 -16.35 3.86 32.94
C PRO A 23 -15.31 3.71 34.06
N LEU A 24 -15.34 4.58 35.07
CA LEU A 24 -14.39 4.57 36.19
C LEU A 24 -14.77 3.57 37.28
N CYS A 25 -16.05 3.54 37.68
CA CYS A 25 -16.50 2.73 38.82
C CYS A 25 -17.64 1.76 38.50
N GLN A 26 -18.06 1.70 37.24
CA GLN A 26 -19.14 0.84 36.75
C GLN A 26 -20.50 1.05 37.44
N HIS A 27 -20.68 2.18 38.12
CA HIS A 27 -21.93 2.53 38.77
C HIS A 27 -22.91 3.17 37.78
N GLY A 28 -24.22 3.03 38.06
CA GLY A 28 -25.28 3.67 37.28
C GLY A 28 -25.14 5.19 37.31
N LEU A 29 -25.48 5.84 36.19
CA LEU A 29 -25.42 7.29 36.03
C LEU A 29 -26.81 7.91 36.20
N GLU A 30 -26.90 9.01 36.95
CA GLU A 30 -28.12 9.80 37.11
C GLU A 30 -28.11 11.00 36.16
N THR A 31 -29.26 11.37 35.62
CA THR A 31 -29.38 12.50 34.68
C THR A 31 -29.60 13.78 35.47
N ILE A 32 -28.69 14.76 35.34
CA ILE A 32 -28.75 16.02 36.11
C ILE A 32 -29.45 17.13 35.34
N SER A 33 -29.26 17.19 34.02
CA SER A 33 -29.95 18.20 33.20
C SER A 33 -30.21 17.72 31.77
N ASP A 34 -31.37 18.14 31.26
CA ASP A 34 -31.77 18.01 29.86
C ASP A 34 -31.08 19.05 28.96
N ALA A 35 -30.06 19.76 29.47
CA ALA A 35 -29.32 20.74 28.72
C ALA A 35 -28.62 20.07 27.53
N LYS A 36 -29.10 20.43 26.34
CA LYS A 36 -28.71 19.89 25.04
C LYS A 36 -27.27 20.26 24.70
N HIS A 37 -26.30 19.42 25.09
CA HIS A 37 -24.89 19.67 24.79
C HIS A 37 -24.53 19.19 23.36
N LYS A 38 -23.76 20.01 22.64
CA LYS A 38 -23.22 19.68 21.31
C LYS A 38 -22.06 18.69 21.47
N LYS A 39 -21.99 17.65 20.64
CA LYS A 39 -20.84 16.72 20.66
C LYS A 39 -19.53 17.49 20.57
N MET A 40 -18.60 17.22 21.49
CA MET A 40 -17.26 17.79 21.46
C MET A 40 -16.43 17.23 20.31
N TYR A 41 -16.74 16.00 19.87
CA TYR A 41 -16.12 15.36 18.71
C TYR A 41 -17.11 15.21 17.56
N PRO A 42 -16.79 15.72 16.36
CA PRO A 42 -17.61 15.49 15.18
C PRO A 42 -17.64 14.00 14.85
N LYS A 43 -18.82 13.46 14.55
CA LYS A 43 -18.91 12.13 13.93
C LYS A 43 -18.37 12.28 12.49
N ILE A 44 -17.31 11.55 12.17
CA ILE A 44 -16.84 11.42 10.79
C ILE A 44 -17.77 10.42 10.11
N GLU A 45 -18.91 10.90 9.61
CA GLU A 45 -19.82 10.10 8.80
C GLU A 45 -19.26 10.06 7.37
N PHE A 46 -18.30 9.16 7.13
CA PHE A 46 -18.00 8.76 5.76
C PHE A 46 -19.23 8.02 5.23
N ASP A 47 -19.88 8.61 4.23
CA ASP A 47 -20.99 7.98 3.55
C ASP A 47 -20.46 6.84 2.66
N ASN A 48 -20.21 5.69 3.29
CA ASN A 48 -19.71 4.50 2.63
C ASN A 48 -20.62 4.08 1.46
N GLN A 49 -21.92 4.38 1.52
CA GLN A 49 -22.84 4.05 0.43
C GLN A 49 -22.57 4.91 -0.81
N LYS A 50 -22.35 6.22 -0.64
CA LYS A 50 -21.94 7.11 -1.74
C LYS A 50 -20.59 6.73 -2.33
N PHE A 51 -19.63 6.33 -1.49
CA PHE A 51 -18.32 5.89 -1.95
C PHE A 51 -18.40 4.59 -2.77
N VAL A 52 -19.17 3.60 -2.31
CA VAL A 52 -19.41 2.36 -3.05
C VAL A 52 -20.15 2.61 -4.36
N LEU A 53 -21.15 3.51 -4.37
CA LEU A 53 -21.84 3.92 -5.59
C LEU A 53 -20.86 4.54 -6.61
N LEU A 54 -20.00 5.46 -6.15
CA LEU A 54 -19.00 6.10 -6.99
C LEU A 54 -18.04 5.08 -7.60
N LEU A 55 -17.50 4.15 -6.81
CA LEU A 55 -16.64 3.08 -7.32
C LEU A 55 -17.34 2.22 -8.37
N ARG A 56 -18.62 1.88 -8.16
CA ARG A 56 -19.40 1.07 -9.11
C ARG A 56 -19.58 1.79 -10.45
N ILE A 57 -19.85 3.10 -10.42
CA ILE A 57 -19.94 3.94 -11.63
C ILE A 57 -18.58 3.98 -12.35
N PHE A 58 -17.49 4.19 -11.63
CA PHE A 58 -16.15 4.20 -12.22
C PHE A 58 -15.76 2.85 -12.85
N ILE A 59 -16.09 1.72 -12.23
CA ILE A 59 -15.86 0.38 -12.81
C ILE A 59 -16.65 0.24 -14.12
N PHE A 60 -17.92 0.64 -14.11
CA PHE A 60 -18.77 0.58 -15.30
C PHE A 60 -18.21 1.41 -16.46
N ILE A 61 -17.81 2.65 -16.19
CA ILE A 61 -17.16 3.52 -17.18
C ILE A 61 -15.86 2.90 -17.69
N SER A 62 -15.05 2.31 -16.80
CA SER A 62 -13.79 1.66 -17.18
C SER A 62 -14.03 0.48 -18.13
N ILE A 63 -15.07 -0.32 -17.90
CA ILE A 63 -15.43 -1.45 -18.78
C ILE A 63 -15.86 -0.94 -20.15
N ILE A 64 -16.72 0.08 -20.22
CA ILE A 64 -17.13 0.69 -21.50
C ILE A 64 -15.91 1.23 -22.25
N LEU A 65 -15.02 1.92 -21.54
CA LEU A 65 -13.81 2.49 -22.11
C LEU A 65 -12.89 1.40 -22.67
N VAL A 66 -12.65 0.32 -21.91
CA VAL A 66 -11.88 -0.83 -22.37
C VAL A 66 -12.49 -1.45 -23.63
N LEU A 67 -13.80 -1.71 -23.63
CA LEU A 67 -14.48 -2.28 -24.80
C LEU A 67 -14.36 -1.36 -26.02
N GLY A 68 -14.60 -0.06 -25.84
CA GLY A 68 -14.46 0.94 -26.90
C GLY A 68 -13.03 0.96 -27.47
N LEU A 69 -12.00 0.99 -26.63
CA LEU A 69 -10.61 0.98 -27.07
C LEU A 69 -10.23 -0.29 -27.84
N VAL A 70 -10.71 -1.45 -27.39
CA VAL A 70 -10.48 -2.73 -28.07
C VAL A 70 -11.15 -2.74 -29.45
N ILE A 71 -12.40 -2.26 -29.55
CA ILE A 71 -13.13 -2.17 -30.82
C ILE A 71 -12.43 -1.22 -31.78
N ILE A 72 -12.03 -0.02 -31.32
CA ILE A 72 -11.33 0.97 -32.15
C ILE A 72 -10.01 0.40 -32.67
N ASN A 73 -9.25 -0.26 -31.82
CA ASN A 73 -7.97 -0.86 -32.23
C ASN A 73 -8.16 -2.04 -33.18
N ALA A 74 -9.23 -2.83 -33.01
CA ALA A 74 -9.57 -3.89 -33.96
C ALA A 74 -10.00 -3.32 -35.33
N ALA A 75 -10.72 -2.20 -35.35
CA ALA A 75 -11.14 -1.54 -36.58
C ALA A 75 -9.99 -0.83 -37.31
N THR A 76 -9.06 -0.21 -36.57
CA THR A 76 -7.92 0.56 -37.11
C THR A 76 -6.62 -0.23 -36.98
N TYR A 77 -6.67 -1.55 -37.14
CA TYR A 77 -5.55 -2.42 -36.85
C TYR A 77 -4.38 -2.18 -37.82
N ASN A 78 -3.26 -1.70 -37.28
CA ASN A 78 -2.03 -1.41 -38.02
C ASN A 78 -0.86 -2.32 -37.63
N GLY A 79 -1.14 -3.52 -37.09
CA GLY A 79 -0.10 -4.48 -36.65
C GLY A 79 0.36 -4.31 -35.19
N LEU A 80 -0.13 -3.28 -34.48
CA LEU A 80 0.17 -3.03 -33.07
C LEU A 80 -1.11 -3.08 -32.24
N TRP A 81 -1.12 -3.91 -31.20
CA TRP A 81 -2.27 -4.00 -30.30
C TRP A 81 -2.22 -2.95 -29.17
N TRP A 82 -2.22 -1.65 -29.51
CA TRP A 82 -2.09 -0.58 -28.51
C TRP A 82 -3.17 -0.62 -27.43
N SER A 83 -4.36 -1.17 -27.74
CA SER A 83 -5.44 -1.33 -26.77
C SER A 83 -5.04 -2.19 -25.57
N LEU A 84 -4.12 -3.16 -25.74
CA LEU A 84 -3.61 -3.98 -24.64
C LEU A 84 -2.86 -3.15 -23.60
N ILE A 85 -2.12 -2.13 -24.02
CA ILE A 85 -1.42 -1.22 -23.10
C ILE A 85 -2.45 -0.46 -22.26
N CYS A 86 -3.49 0.08 -22.89
CA CYS A 86 -4.55 0.78 -22.17
C CYS A 86 -5.30 -0.14 -21.20
N VAL A 87 -5.61 -1.37 -21.59
CA VAL A 87 -6.20 -2.39 -20.71
C VAL A 87 -5.28 -2.70 -19.53
N GLY A 88 -3.98 -2.83 -19.77
CA GLY A 88 -2.96 -2.99 -18.74
C GLY A 88 -2.95 -1.84 -17.74
N VAL A 89 -2.97 -0.58 -18.22
CA VAL A 89 -2.98 0.61 -17.36
C VAL A 89 -4.27 0.67 -16.51
N ILE A 90 -5.43 0.43 -17.13
CA ILE A 90 -6.73 0.46 -16.44
C ILE A 90 -6.81 -0.65 -15.39
N SER A 91 -6.36 -1.86 -15.71
CA SER A 91 -6.32 -2.96 -14.74
C SER A 91 -5.36 -2.67 -13.58
N TYR A 92 -4.17 -2.11 -13.85
CA TYR A 92 -3.21 -1.70 -12.82
C TYR A 92 -3.79 -0.61 -11.90
N PHE A 93 -4.53 0.35 -12.46
CA PHE A 93 -5.25 1.37 -11.69
C PHE A 93 -6.27 0.73 -10.75
N TRP A 94 -7.08 -0.23 -11.23
CA TRP A 94 -8.06 -0.92 -10.39
C TRP A 94 -7.44 -1.76 -9.28
N VAL A 95 -6.33 -2.45 -9.56
CA VAL A 95 -5.55 -3.15 -8.52
C VAL A 95 -5.07 -2.15 -7.47
N THR A 96 -4.53 -1.01 -7.89
CA THR A 96 -4.07 0.06 -6.98
C THR A 96 -5.20 0.59 -6.10
N VAL A 97 -6.36 0.90 -6.68
CA VAL A 97 -7.53 1.38 -5.94
C VAL A 97 -7.99 0.33 -4.92
N ARG A 98 -8.13 -0.94 -5.33
CA ARG A 98 -8.55 -2.03 -4.45
C ARG A 98 -7.62 -2.21 -3.25
N TYR A 99 -6.32 -2.21 -3.49
CA TYR A 99 -5.33 -2.34 -2.42
C TYR A 99 -5.21 -1.09 -1.56
N SER A 100 -5.46 0.10 -2.12
CA SER A 100 -5.47 1.36 -1.37
C SER A 100 -6.60 1.39 -0.35
N ILE A 101 -7.82 0.98 -0.75
CA ILE A 101 -9.02 0.95 0.10
C ILE A 101 -8.90 -0.09 1.23
N GLN A 102 -8.16 -1.18 1.01
CA GLN A 102 -8.01 -2.21 2.04
C GLN A 102 -7.22 -1.66 3.23
N ASN A 103 -7.91 -1.46 4.36
CA ASN A 103 -7.36 -0.80 5.54
C ASN A 103 -6.43 -1.72 6.38
N ASN A 104 -6.59 -3.03 6.26
CA ASN A 104 -5.89 -4.03 7.08
C ASN A 104 -4.60 -4.58 6.43
N THR A 105 -4.11 -3.98 5.34
CA THR A 105 -2.90 -4.45 4.67
C THR A 105 -1.69 -3.59 5.04
N ASN A 106 -0.55 -4.25 5.28
CA ASN A 106 0.71 -3.57 5.55
C ASN A 106 1.07 -2.64 4.39
N TYR A 107 1.46 -1.40 4.68
CA TYR A 107 1.90 -0.42 3.68
C TYR A 107 3.02 -0.96 2.77
N ALA A 108 3.93 -1.79 3.31
CA ALA A 108 4.96 -2.45 2.52
C ALA A 108 4.39 -3.44 1.49
N ALA A 109 3.30 -4.13 1.82
CA ALA A 109 2.62 -5.01 0.88
C ALA A 109 1.99 -4.22 -0.26
N LYS A 110 1.43 -3.04 0.02
CA LYS A 110 0.89 -2.14 -1.02
C LYS A 110 2.00 -1.71 -2.00
N ILE A 111 3.16 -1.31 -1.48
CA ILE A 111 4.33 -0.96 -2.30
C ILE A 111 4.81 -2.15 -3.12
N LEU A 112 4.90 -3.34 -2.53
CA LEU A 112 5.36 -4.53 -3.24
C LEU A 112 4.43 -4.91 -4.40
N VAL A 113 3.11 -4.91 -4.17
CA VAL A 113 2.12 -5.17 -5.23
C VAL A 113 2.20 -4.13 -6.34
N GLN A 114 2.35 -2.85 -6.01
CA GLN A 114 2.53 -1.77 -6.99
C GLN A 114 3.83 -1.92 -7.77
N THR A 115 4.91 -2.32 -7.11
CA THR A 115 6.22 -2.55 -7.75
C THR A 115 6.11 -3.70 -8.75
N ILE A 116 5.51 -4.83 -8.36
CA ILE A 116 5.30 -5.99 -9.24
C ILE A 116 4.36 -5.64 -10.41
N GLY A 117 3.25 -4.96 -10.13
CA GLY A 117 2.31 -4.52 -11.16
C GLY A 117 2.94 -3.54 -12.14
N GLY A 118 3.76 -2.60 -11.66
CA GLY A 118 4.51 -1.66 -12.49
C GLY A 118 5.54 -2.36 -13.38
N MET A 119 6.30 -3.32 -12.85
CA MET A 119 7.21 -4.15 -13.64
C MET A 119 6.46 -4.90 -14.76
N GLY A 120 5.33 -5.53 -14.42
CA GLY A 120 4.49 -6.25 -15.39
C GLY A 120 3.92 -5.32 -16.47
N LEU A 121 3.48 -4.12 -16.10
CA LEU A 121 2.96 -3.13 -17.05
C LEU A 121 4.04 -2.63 -18.02
N CYS A 122 5.25 -2.37 -17.52
CA CYS A 122 6.38 -1.98 -18.36
C CYS A 122 6.77 -3.10 -19.33
N LEU A 123 6.80 -4.35 -18.86
CA LEU A 123 7.08 -5.51 -19.69
C LEU A 123 6.00 -5.70 -20.77
N LEU A 124 4.72 -5.59 -20.39
CA LEU A 124 3.60 -5.65 -21.33
C LEU A 124 3.72 -4.58 -22.42
N THR A 125 4.09 -3.36 -22.04
CA THR A 125 4.27 -2.24 -22.98
C THR A 125 5.42 -2.53 -23.95
N ASP A 126 6.54 -3.06 -23.47
CA ASP A 126 7.69 -3.40 -24.31
C ASP A 126 7.34 -4.51 -25.32
N VAL A 127 6.65 -5.56 -24.87
CA VAL A 127 6.23 -6.67 -25.74
C VAL A 127 5.26 -6.19 -26.82
N VAL A 128 4.27 -5.36 -26.47
CA VAL A 128 3.28 -4.84 -27.45
C VAL A 128 3.94 -3.94 -28.50
N MET A 129 5.00 -3.22 -28.13
CA MET A 129 5.74 -2.33 -29.04
C MET A 129 6.81 -3.05 -29.89
N GLY A 130 6.90 -4.39 -29.81
CA GLY A 130 7.86 -5.17 -30.59
C GLY A 130 9.19 -5.44 -29.89
N TYR A 131 9.18 -5.53 -28.55
CA TYR A 131 10.27 -5.94 -27.65
C TYR A 131 11.64 -5.35 -28.01
N GLN A 132 11.85 -4.10 -27.61
CA GLN A 132 13.13 -3.40 -27.77
C GLN A 132 14.06 -3.62 -26.56
N GLY A 133 13.54 -4.24 -25.49
CA GLY A 133 14.30 -4.57 -24.29
C GLY A 133 14.55 -3.38 -23.36
N TRP A 134 13.93 -2.22 -23.59
CA TRP A 134 14.09 -1.05 -22.74
C TRP A 134 13.53 -1.28 -21.33
N SER A 135 12.48 -2.10 -21.22
CA SER A 135 11.84 -2.42 -19.94
C SER A 135 12.82 -3.14 -19.01
N ILE A 136 13.40 -4.25 -19.46
CA ILE A 136 14.28 -5.11 -18.65
C ILE A 136 15.66 -4.47 -18.43
N ASN A 137 16.19 -3.74 -19.42
CA ASN A 137 17.52 -3.12 -19.29
C ASN A 137 17.53 -1.88 -18.38
N TYR A 138 16.44 -1.12 -18.32
CA TYR A 138 16.44 0.18 -17.64
C TYR A 138 15.34 0.34 -16.60
N VAL A 139 14.09 0.08 -16.98
CA VAL A 139 12.94 0.50 -16.19
C VAL A 139 12.64 -0.45 -15.04
N ILE A 140 12.71 -1.77 -15.27
CA ILE A 140 12.48 -2.77 -14.24
C ILE A 140 13.54 -2.67 -13.12
N PRO A 141 14.86 -2.57 -13.41
CA PRO A 141 15.86 -2.30 -12.37
C PRO A 141 15.57 -1.02 -11.57
N ALA A 142 15.18 0.06 -12.25
CA ALA A 142 14.85 1.33 -11.59
C ALA A 142 13.61 1.22 -10.69
N ILE A 143 12.54 0.53 -11.14
CA ILE A 143 11.33 0.29 -10.35
C ILE A 143 11.66 -0.49 -9.08
N ILE A 144 12.51 -1.52 -9.17
CA ILE A 144 12.95 -2.30 -8.00
C ILE A 144 13.68 -1.39 -7.02
N LEU A 145 14.62 -0.56 -7.48
CA LEU A 145 15.34 0.36 -6.60
C LEU A 145 14.38 1.32 -5.88
N VAL A 146 13.44 1.94 -6.60
CA VAL A 146 12.47 2.87 -6.00
C VAL A 146 11.60 2.16 -4.96
N GLY A 147 11.06 0.98 -5.29
CA GLY A 147 10.27 0.18 -4.34
C GLY A 147 11.08 -0.23 -3.11
N TYR A 148 12.36 -0.55 -3.29
CA TYR A 148 13.26 -0.93 -2.22
C TYR A 148 13.58 0.24 -1.29
N PHE A 149 13.89 1.42 -1.84
CA PHE A 149 14.10 2.64 -1.06
C PHE A 149 12.83 3.06 -0.31
N ALA A 150 11.65 2.91 -0.92
CA ALA A 150 10.38 3.22 -0.27
C ALA A 150 10.13 2.31 0.95
N ILE A 151 10.39 1.01 0.84
CA ILE A 151 10.29 0.07 1.96
C ILE A 151 11.32 0.39 3.05
N LEU A 152 12.55 0.72 2.67
CA LEU A 152 13.58 1.14 3.62
C LEU A 152 13.18 2.41 4.38
N MET A 153 12.62 3.41 3.68
CA MET A 153 12.12 4.63 4.29
C MET A 153 10.99 4.34 5.28
N LEU A 154 10.02 3.51 4.89
CA LEU A 154 8.96 3.06 5.79
C LEU A 154 9.50 2.33 7.02
N MET A 155 10.54 1.52 6.86
CA MET A 155 11.17 0.82 7.98
C MET A 155 11.83 1.79 8.97
N ILE A 156 12.46 2.86 8.46
CA ILE A 156 13.05 3.91 9.32
C ILE A 156 11.97 4.67 10.08
N VAL A 157 10.87 5.03 9.40
CA VAL A 157 9.75 5.76 10.03
C VAL A 157 9.00 4.88 11.04
N ASN A 158 8.76 3.61 10.71
CA ASN A 158 8.02 2.65 11.52
C ASN A 158 8.93 1.55 12.09
N PHE A 159 9.96 1.96 12.83
CA PHE A 159 10.99 1.06 13.35
C PHE A 159 10.45 -0.05 14.27
N MET A 160 9.28 0.14 14.89
CA MET A 160 8.67 -0.81 15.83
C MET A 160 8.24 -2.12 15.18
N SER A 161 8.00 -2.14 13.87
CA SER A 161 7.53 -3.33 13.14
C SER A 161 8.50 -3.79 12.05
N TRP A 162 9.79 -3.49 12.20
CA TRP A 162 10.86 -3.78 11.23
C TRP A 162 10.87 -5.22 10.69
N GLN A 163 10.57 -6.22 11.53
CA GLN A 163 10.53 -7.64 11.13
C GLN A 163 9.57 -7.91 9.98
N SER A 164 8.41 -7.23 9.95
CA SER A 164 7.44 -7.38 8.87
C SER A 164 7.99 -6.85 7.54
N TYR A 165 8.87 -5.84 7.57
CA TYR A 165 9.44 -5.21 6.37
C TYR A 165 10.54 -6.05 5.71
N ILE A 166 11.23 -6.90 6.47
CA ILE A 166 12.33 -7.75 5.98
C ILE A 166 11.86 -8.73 4.91
N LEU A 167 10.68 -9.34 5.09
CA LEU A 167 10.10 -10.24 4.08
C LEU A 167 9.91 -9.54 2.73
N PHE A 168 9.48 -8.27 2.74
CA PHE A 168 9.29 -7.51 1.51
C PHE A 168 10.63 -7.10 0.87
N GLN A 169 11.64 -6.70 1.67
CA GLN A 169 12.99 -6.46 1.16
C GLN A 169 13.60 -7.71 0.53
N PHE A 170 13.50 -8.85 1.21
CA PHE A 170 13.99 -10.13 0.71
C PHE A 170 13.35 -10.49 -0.63
N THR A 171 12.04 -10.28 -0.77
CA THR A 171 11.31 -10.52 -2.02
C THR A 171 11.86 -9.66 -3.16
N LEU A 172 12.12 -8.37 -2.92
CA LEU A 172 12.70 -7.48 -3.93
C LEU A 172 14.17 -7.82 -4.27
N VAL A 173 14.95 -8.31 -3.29
CA VAL A 173 16.28 -8.86 -3.55
C VAL A 173 16.19 -10.06 -4.49
N ILE A 174 15.26 -11.00 -4.25
CA ILE A 174 15.03 -12.12 -5.17
C ILE A 174 14.72 -11.61 -6.59
N PHE A 175 13.85 -10.63 -6.75
CA PHE A 175 13.56 -10.04 -8.06
C PHE A 175 14.79 -9.44 -8.73
N SER A 176 15.64 -8.71 -7.99
CA SER A 176 16.90 -8.18 -8.53
C SER A 176 17.88 -9.30 -8.94
N MET A 177 17.93 -10.40 -8.20
CA MET A 177 18.76 -11.56 -8.53
C MET A 177 18.22 -12.30 -9.76
N ILE A 178 16.90 -12.37 -9.93
CA ILE A 178 16.27 -12.90 -11.16
C ILE A 178 16.68 -12.06 -12.37
N LEU A 179 16.71 -10.72 -12.26
CA LEU A 179 17.22 -9.86 -13.34
C LEU A 179 18.69 -10.16 -13.67
N MET A 180 19.52 -10.39 -12.65
CA MET A 180 20.90 -10.80 -12.86
C MET A 180 20.99 -12.19 -13.53
N GLY A 181 20.11 -13.12 -13.17
CA GLY A 181 19.98 -14.44 -13.80
C GLY A 181 19.56 -14.37 -15.27
N LEU A 182 18.62 -13.48 -15.60
CA LEU A 182 18.15 -13.22 -16.97
C LEU A 182 19.27 -12.72 -17.89
N HIS A 183 20.30 -12.08 -17.36
CA HIS A 183 21.49 -11.74 -18.14
C HIS A 183 22.25 -12.98 -18.64
N PHE A 184 22.38 -14.03 -17.83
CA PHE A 184 23.04 -15.27 -18.25
C PHE A 184 22.29 -16.00 -19.38
N LEU A 185 21.00 -15.72 -19.56
CA LEU A 185 20.20 -16.21 -20.68
C LEU A 185 20.34 -15.35 -21.95
N ASN A 186 21.25 -14.37 -21.97
CA ASN A 186 21.46 -13.40 -23.06
C ASN A 186 20.20 -12.59 -23.43
N ILE A 187 19.23 -12.49 -22.53
CA ILE A 187 18.01 -11.68 -22.72
C ILE A 187 18.30 -10.19 -22.47
N ILE A 188 19.29 -9.90 -21.63
CA ILE A 188 19.69 -8.54 -21.21
C ILE A 188 20.90 -8.09 -22.02
N THR A 189 20.72 -7.07 -22.86
CA THR A 189 21.79 -6.51 -23.70
C THR A 189 22.68 -5.51 -22.97
N LYS A 190 22.18 -4.86 -21.89
CA LYS A 190 22.91 -3.84 -21.12
C LYS A 190 22.76 -4.07 -19.61
N PRO A 191 23.59 -4.91 -18.99
CA PRO A 191 23.35 -5.40 -17.63
C PRO A 191 23.81 -4.47 -16.51
N ILE A 192 24.41 -3.31 -16.82
CA ILE A 192 25.02 -2.41 -15.83
C ILE A 192 24.01 -2.03 -14.74
N LEU A 193 22.80 -1.62 -15.11
CA LEU A 193 21.77 -1.23 -14.13
C LEU A 193 21.29 -2.42 -13.30
N SER A 194 21.20 -3.61 -13.88
CA SER A 194 20.81 -4.84 -13.16
C SER A 194 21.85 -5.21 -12.10
N TYR A 195 23.14 -5.14 -12.42
CA TYR A 195 24.22 -5.38 -11.45
C TYR A 195 24.26 -4.34 -10.34
N VAL A 196 24.13 -3.06 -10.67
CA VAL A 196 24.08 -1.99 -9.67
C VAL A 196 22.87 -2.17 -8.75
N THR A 197 21.71 -2.50 -9.31
CA THR A 197 20.49 -2.76 -8.53
C THR A 197 20.65 -3.94 -7.59
N ALA A 198 21.19 -5.06 -8.07
CA ALA A 198 21.46 -6.23 -7.25
C ALA A 198 22.47 -5.92 -6.13
N GLY A 199 23.55 -5.20 -6.45
CA GLY A 199 24.56 -4.80 -5.47
C GLY A 199 24.01 -3.90 -4.37
N ILE A 200 23.26 -2.85 -4.73
CA ILE A 200 22.66 -1.90 -3.77
C ILE A 200 21.65 -2.62 -2.87
N THR A 201 20.73 -3.38 -3.47
CA THR A 201 19.69 -4.08 -2.70
C THR A 201 20.30 -5.10 -1.73
N LEU A 202 21.29 -5.88 -2.18
CA LEU A 202 22.00 -6.85 -1.34
C LEU A 202 22.79 -6.18 -0.21
N ALA A 203 23.55 -5.11 -0.51
CA ALA A 203 24.32 -4.38 0.50
C ALA A 203 23.43 -3.82 1.61
N ILE A 204 22.30 -3.21 1.23
CA ILE A 204 21.33 -2.69 2.19
C ILE A 204 20.63 -3.82 2.96
N PHE A 205 20.32 -4.94 2.31
CA PHE A 205 19.71 -6.09 2.98
C PHE A 205 20.61 -6.65 4.08
N ILE A 206 21.90 -6.85 3.76
CA ILE A 206 22.91 -7.27 4.75
C ILE A 206 23.01 -6.25 5.88
N GLY A 207 23.07 -4.96 5.57
CA GLY A 207 23.05 -3.89 6.58
C GLY A 207 21.82 -3.99 7.48
N THR A 208 20.64 -4.22 6.90
CA THR A 208 19.38 -4.35 7.66
C THR A 208 19.43 -5.54 8.61
N ILE A 209 19.97 -6.69 8.19
CA ILE A 209 20.13 -7.87 9.06
C ILE A 209 21.12 -7.58 10.20
N VAL A 210 22.29 -7.01 9.89
CA VAL A 210 23.35 -6.76 10.88
C VAL A 210 22.93 -5.71 11.92
N PHE A 211 22.23 -4.65 11.51
CA PHE A 211 21.79 -3.57 12.42
C PHE A 211 20.45 -3.86 13.10
N GLY A 212 19.60 -4.72 12.55
CA GLY A 212 18.27 -5.04 13.08
C GLY A 212 18.29 -5.74 14.44
N ASP A 213 19.23 -6.68 14.65
CA ASP A 213 19.29 -7.50 15.87
C ASP A 213 19.60 -6.69 17.14
N LYS A 214 20.53 -5.73 17.06
CA LYS A 214 20.96 -4.93 18.22
C LYS A 214 19.87 -3.97 18.71
N LYS A 215 19.15 -3.30 17.78
CA LYS A 215 18.10 -2.33 18.14
C LYS A 215 16.86 -3.01 18.72
N ALA A 216 16.52 -4.22 18.27
CA ALA A 216 15.41 -5.00 18.82
C ALA A 216 15.64 -5.36 20.30
N LYS A 217 16.86 -5.80 20.65
CA LYS A 217 17.22 -6.09 22.05
C LYS A 217 17.17 -4.84 22.93
N THR A 218 17.73 -3.72 22.47
CA THR A 218 17.79 -2.49 23.28
C THR A 218 16.41 -1.88 23.54
N GLU A 219 15.50 -1.87 22.56
CA GLU A 219 14.13 -1.37 22.76
C GLU A 219 13.25 -2.33 23.58
N LEU A 220 13.45 -3.66 23.46
CA LEU A 220 12.78 -4.64 24.31
C LEU A 220 13.20 -4.51 25.78
N ILE A 221 14.51 -4.39 26.04
CA ILE A 221 15.05 -4.15 27.39
C ILE A 221 14.49 -2.85 27.98
N ARG A 222 14.41 -1.78 27.17
CA ARG A 222 13.87 -0.49 27.61
C ARG A 222 12.38 -0.51 27.94
N ARG A 223 11.57 -1.27 27.19
CA ARG A 223 10.10 -1.32 27.37
C ARG A 223 9.66 -2.34 28.40
N PHE A 224 10.41 -3.43 28.55
CA PHE A 224 10.06 -4.51 29.46
C PHE A 224 10.89 -4.52 30.75
N HIS A 225 11.87 -3.62 30.92
CA HIS A 225 12.72 -3.55 32.12
C HIS A 225 13.21 -4.93 32.58
N ILE A 226 13.69 -5.75 31.63
CA ILE A 226 14.32 -7.06 31.88
C ILE A 226 15.84 -6.89 31.90
#